data_AF-A0AA40G5L2-F1
#
_entry.id   AF-A0AA40G5L2-F1
#
_cell.length_a   1.000
_cell.length_b   1.000
_cell.length_c   1.000
_cell.angle_alpha   90.00
_cell.angle_beta   90.00
_cell.angle_gamma   90.00
#
_symmetry.space_group_name_H-M   'P 1'
#
loop_
_entity.id
_entity.type
_entity.pdbx_description
1 polymer ?
#
loop_
_entity_poly.entity_id
_entity_poly.type
_entity_poly.pdbx_seq_one_letter_code
_entity_poly.pdbx_strand_id
1 'polypeptide(L)'
;MATVQEEIKNFVQRATIATNSQEAVTEYFLSKQQDRNIKKYPEWDKPRVYPALEVVRAHCELAKTEERLRAKWAEQEKKRKFMDEQWNEMRRQELVLRESFIKFNRFVRENQEKRDRADTKIKEEHDRQARRLEEIKELEEKLHYMNDVRDRMKKHVAEYKKYQDYLDKVIIETGEFNSISEIFNRYETLIEARSILSEHQDKNLELLEEKGTEMHHMTESKSQKIMTLNNKLAQLQARRDKAEVQARKWETIVAEIKVIAAEKNLEHTQVKTCCWNLYQQICKRKEIPVTVSKDDVEQQLDYIKRTILELKRILKVAKKHATK
;
A
#
# COMPACT_ATOMS: atom_id res chain seq x y z
N MET A 1 163.63 -13.31 -61.47
CA MET A 1 164.69 -14.11 -60.79
C MET A 1 163.99 -14.82 -59.63
N ALA A 2 163.97 -16.14 -59.47
CA ALA A 2 164.73 -17.22 -60.07
C ALA A 2 163.81 -18.44 -60.33
N THR A 3 164.36 -19.35 -61.13
CA THR A 3 163.88 -20.58 -61.76
C THR A 3 163.31 -21.66 -60.83
N VAL A 4 162.91 -22.79 -61.46
CA VAL A 4 162.67 -24.15 -60.91
C VAL A 4 161.19 -24.43 -60.60
N GLN A 5 160.54 -25.52 -61.00
CA GLN A 5 160.63 -26.48 -62.11
C GLN A 5 159.29 -27.24 -62.08
N GLU A 6 158.84 -27.77 -63.22
CA GLU A 6 157.70 -28.68 -63.30
C GLU A 6 157.87 -29.89 -62.37
N GLU A 7 156.82 -30.19 -61.59
CA GLU A 7 156.59 -31.55 -61.09
C GLU A 7 155.18 -31.99 -61.46
N ILE A 8 155.10 -32.77 -62.54
CA ILE A 8 153.96 -33.61 -62.91
C ILE A 8 153.74 -34.61 -61.77
N LYS A 9 152.75 -34.34 -60.90
CA LYS A 9 152.28 -35.33 -59.91
C LYS A 9 151.11 -36.11 -60.50
N ASN A 10 151.43 -37.31 -60.98
CA ASN A 10 150.48 -38.35 -61.38
C ASN A 10 149.51 -38.65 -60.22
N PHE A 11 148.25 -38.23 -60.33
CA PHE A 11 147.19 -38.50 -59.35
C PHE A 11 146.50 -39.87 -59.52
N VAL A 12 147.11 -40.79 -60.28
CA VAL A 12 146.74 -42.21 -60.24
C VAL A 12 147.63 -42.90 -59.20
N GLN A 13 147.48 -42.50 -57.93
CA GLN A 13 148.05 -43.26 -56.82
C GLN A 13 147.11 -44.42 -56.53
N ARG A 14 147.49 -45.62 -57.01
CA ARG A 14 146.86 -46.88 -56.62
C ARG A 14 146.96 -47.03 -55.11
N ALA A 15 145.81 -47.23 -54.45
CA ALA A 15 145.78 -47.55 -53.04
C ALA A 15 146.66 -48.78 -52.77
N THR A 16 147.63 -48.63 -51.87
CA THR A 16 148.47 -49.71 -51.36
C THR A 16 147.61 -50.66 -50.56
N ILE A 17 147.40 -51.87 -51.08
CA ILE A 17 146.60 -52.90 -50.39
C ILE A 17 147.37 -53.35 -49.14
N ALA A 18 146.87 -52.96 -47.96
CA ALA A 18 147.45 -53.36 -46.68
C ALA A 18 147.43 -54.89 -46.54
N THR A 19 148.56 -55.49 -46.16
CA THR A 19 148.76 -56.95 -46.05
C THR A 19 148.04 -57.56 -44.83
N ASN A 20 147.35 -56.74 -44.03
CA ASN A 20 146.62 -57.13 -42.83
C ASN A 20 145.10 -56.98 -43.04
N SER A 21 144.33 -58.05 -42.88
CA SER A 21 142.92 -58.11 -43.34
C SER A 21 141.96 -57.16 -42.61
N GLN A 22 142.31 -56.73 -41.39
CA GLN A 22 141.47 -55.83 -40.59
C GLN A 22 141.53 -54.38 -41.09
N GLU A 23 142.69 -53.90 -41.59
CA GLU A 23 142.84 -52.53 -42.09
C GLU A 23 142.12 -52.34 -43.44
N ALA A 24 142.08 -53.36 -44.30
CA ALA A 24 141.38 -53.29 -45.58
C ALA A 24 139.85 -53.15 -45.44
N VAL A 25 139.26 -53.76 -44.40
CA VAL A 25 137.81 -53.63 -44.13
C VAL A 25 137.48 -52.24 -43.61
N THR A 26 138.34 -51.65 -42.76
CA THR A 26 138.14 -50.28 -42.28
C THR A 26 138.24 -49.24 -43.41
N GLU A 27 139.17 -49.41 -44.35
CA GLU A 27 139.25 -48.54 -45.53
C GLU A 27 138.03 -48.67 -46.45
N TYR A 28 137.49 -49.89 -46.63
CA TYR A 28 136.26 -50.09 -47.41
C TYR A 28 135.05 -49.35 -46.81
N PHE A 29 134.86 -49.42 -45.49
CA PHE A 29 133.75 -48.73 -44.83
C PHE A 29 133.91 -47.21 -44.86
N LEU A 30 135.14 -46.69 -44.69
CA LEU A 30 135.41 -45.26 -44.83
C LEU A 30 135.13 -44.75 -46.26
N SER A 31 135.50 -45.52 -47.28
CA SER A 31 135.18 -45.21 -48.68
C SER A 31 133.66 -45.23 -48.94
N LYS A 32 132.94 -46.23 -48.42
CA LYS A 32 131.47 -46.31 -48.56
C LYS A 32 130.72 -45.20 -47.81
N GLN A 33 131.27 -44.70 -46.71
CA GLN A 33 130.71 -43.58 -45.98
C GLN A 33 131.00 -42.24 -46.69
N GLN A 34 132.17 -42.12 -47.35
CA GLN A 34 132.51 -40.98 -48.20
C GLN A 34 131.64 -40.91 -49.47
N ASP A 35 131.29 -42.04 -50.09
CA ASP A 35 130.31 -42.12 -51.19
C ASP A 35 128.95 -41.50 -50.80
N ARG A 36 128.51 -41.66 -49.54
CA ARG A 36 127.23 -41.12 -49.06
C ARG A 36 127.26 -39.61 -48.78
N ASN A 37 128.44 -38.99 -48.71
CA ASN A 37 128.62 -37.58 -48.34
C ASN A 37 128.95 -36.66 -49.54
N ILE A 38 128.77 -37.13 -50.77
CA ILE A 38 128.92 -36.31 -51.99
C ILE A 38 127.72 -35.36 -52.09
N LYS A 39 127.91 -34.09 -51.71
CA LYS A 39 126.86 -33.04 -51.74
C LYS A 39 126.72 -32.30 -53.08
N LYS A 40 127.61 -32.52 -54.05
CA LYS A 40 127.47 -32.00 -55.42
C LYS A 40 128.22 -32.88 -56.41
N TYR A 41 127.49 -33.53 -57.32
CA TYR A 41 128.07 -34.24 -58.45
C TYR A 41 128.53 -33.22 -59.53
N PRO A 42 129.66 -33.46 -60.24
CA PRO A 42 130.13 -32.60 -61.32
C PRO A 42 129.12 -32.48 -62.47
N GLU A 43 129.01 -31.30 -63.11
CA GLU A 43 127.95 -31.01 -64.08
C GLU A 43 127.94 -31.87 -65.36
N TRP A 44 129.05 -32.54 -65.67
CA TRP A 44 129.13 -33.47 -66.80
C TRP A 44 128.43 -34.81 -66.53
N ASP A 45 128.09 -35.10 -65.28
CA ASP A 45 127.35 -36.31 -64.86
C ASP A 45 125.83 -36.05 -64.78
N LYS A 46 125.32 -35.31 -65.76
CA LYS A 46 123.90 -35.28 -66.12
C LYS A 46 123.74 -36.17 -67.36
N PRO A 47 122.84 -37.17 -67.36
CA PRO A 47 122.56 -37.97 -68.55
C PRO A 47 122.23 -37.06 -69.74
N ARG A 48 122.87 -37.31 -70.89
CA ARG A 48 122.66 -36.55 -72.15
C ARG A 48 121.18 -36.63 -72.55
N VAL A 49 120.54 -35.49 -72.79
CA VAL A 49 119.10 -35.41 -73.06
C VAL A 49 118.80 -36.03 -74.43
N TYR A 50 118.10 -37.16 -74.46
CA TYR A 50 117.62 -37.82 -75.67
C TYR A 50 116.08 -37.77 -75.65
N PRO A 51 115.39 -37.44 -76.76
CA PRO A 51 113.93 -37.28 -76.76
C PRO A 51 113.18 -38.48 -76.15
N ALA A 52 113.65 -39.70 -76.37
CA ALA A 52 113.06 -40.91 -75.76
C ALA A 52 113.19 -40.94 -74.22
N LEU A 53 114.28 -40.42 -73.66
CA LEU A 53 114.48 -40.35 -72.21
C LEU A 53 113.60 -39.26 -71.56
N GLU A 54 113.32 -38.17 -72.28
CA GLU A 54 112.36 -37.14 -71.87
C GLU A 54 110.92 -37.67 -71.90
N VAL A 55 110.55 -38.47 -72.90
CA VAL A 55 109.25 -39.15 -72.94
C VAL A 55 109.08 -40.11 -71.76
N VAL A 56 110.12 -40.87 -71.41
CA VAL A 56 110.11 -41.75 -70.23
C VAL A 56 110.02 -40.94 -68.93
N ARG A 57 110.75 -39.82 -68.82
CA ARG A 57 110.66 -38.91 -67.66
C ARG A 57 109.26 -38.30 -67.55
N ALA A 58 108.69 -37.82 -68.65
CA ALA A 58 107.34 -37.28 -68.72
C ALA A 58 106.27 -38.33 -68.37
N HIS A 59 106.41 -39.58 -68.82
CA HIS A 59 105.52 -40.68 -68.40
C HIS A 59 105.65 -41.00 -66.92
N CYS A 60 106.87 -41.04 -66.35
CA CYS A 60 107.08 -41.23 -64.92
C CYS A 60 106.54 -40.05 -64.09
N GLU A 61 106.70 -38.82 -64.57
CA GLU A 61 106.15 -37.62 -63.94
C GLU A 61 104.63 -37.60 -64.02
N LEU A 62 104.06 -37.99 -65.17
CA LEU A 62 102.62 -38.16 -65.38
C LEU A 62 102.05 -39.26 -64.48
N ALA A 63 102.72 -40.40 -64.34
CA ALA A 63 102.31 -41.44 -63.40
C ALA A 63 102.34 -40.94 -61.94
N LYS A 64 103.39 -40.19 -61.55
CA LYS A 64 103.48 -39.57 -60.21
C LYS A 64 102.45 -38.48 -59.99
N THR A 65 102.05 -37.71 -61.00
CA THR A 65 101.00 -36.69 -60.88
C THR A 65 99.62 -37.32 -60.89
N GLU A 66 99.40 -38.38 -61.66
CA GLU A 66 98.19 -39.21 -61.63
C GLU A 66 98.00 -39.88 -60.27
N GLU A 67 99.05 -40.46 -59.68
CA GLU A 67 98.99 -41.02 -58.32
C GLU A 67 98.65 -39.96 -57.28
N ARG A 68 99.27 -38.77 -57.38
CA ARG A 68 98.93 -37.62 -56.51
C ARG A 68 97.50 -37.14 -56.72
N LEU A 69 97.02 -37.12 -57.96
CA LEU A 69 95.65 -36.74 -58.30
C LEU A 69 94.64 -37.76 -57.78
N ARG A 70 94.90 -39.06 -57.94
CA ARG A 70 94.10 -40.14 -57.35
C ARG A 70 94.06 -40.06 -55.83
N ALA A 71 95.21 -39.77 -55.18
CA ALA A 71 95.26 -39.55 -53.74
C ALA A 71 94.42 -38.33 -53.31
N LYS A 72 94.47 -37.24 -54.07
CA LYS A 72 93.66 -36.04 -53.81
C LYS A 72 92.16 -36.26 -54.04
N TRP A 73 91.79 -37.03 -55.07
CA TRP A 73 90.40 -37.44 -55.29
C TRP A 73 89.91 -38.34 -54.16
N ALA A 74 90.71 -39.30 -53.69
CA ALA A 74 90.37 -40.13 -52.54
C ALA A 74 90.24 -39.30 -51.24
N GLU A 75 91.10 -38.29 -51.04
CA GLU A 75 91.01 -37.36 -49.91
C GLU A 75 89.74 -36.50 -49.99
N GLN A 76 89.41 -35.98 -51.18
CA GLN A 76 88.22 -35.17 -51.41
C GLN A 76 86.93 -35.97 -51.25
N GLU A 77 86.91 -37.21 -51.72
CA GLU A 77 85.78 -38.13 -51.55
C GLU A 77 85.54 -38.44 -50.07
N LYS A 78 86.60 -38.67 -49.29
CA LYS A 78 86.51 -38.82 -47.83
C LYS A 78 85.99 -37.55 -47.15
N LYS A 79 86.47 -36.36 -47.57
CA LYS A 79 85.99 -35.08 -47.03
C LYS A 79 84.53 -34.82 -47.37
N ARG A 80 84.09 -35.13 -48.60
CA ARG A 80 82.68 -35.02 -49.00
C ARG A 80 81.79 -35.92 -48.16
N LYS A 81 82.16 -37.19 -47.99
CA LYS A 81 81.43 -38.12 -47.11
C LYS A 81 81.33 -37.60 -45.68
N PHE A 82 82.44 -37.11 -45.11
CA PHE A 82 82.44 -36.51 -43.78
C PHE A 82 81.54 -35.27 -43.68
N MET A 83 81.60 -34.38 -44.68
CA MET A 83 80.74 -33.19 -44.72
C MET A 83 79.25 -33.57 -44.87
N ASP A 84 78.93 -34.54 -45.73
CA ASP A 84 77.57 -35.05 -45.89
C ASP A 84 77.05 -35.69 -44.60
N GLU A 85 77.90 -36.44 -43.87
CA GLU A 85 77.60 -36.97 -42.54
C GLU A 85 77.31 -35.85 -41.54
N GLN A 86 78.13 -34.79 -41.50
CA GLN A 86 77.91 -33.62 -40.63
C GLN A 86 76.63 -32.85 -41.00
N TRP A 87 76.35 -32.69 -42.29
CA TRP A 87 75.10 -32.05 -42.75
C TRP A 87 73.87 -32.88 -42.38
N ASN A 88 73.96 -34.20 -42.49
CA ASN A 88 72.89 -35.11 -42.08
C ASN A 88 72.70 -35.10 -40.54
N GLU A 89 73.78 -35.06 -39.77
CA GLU A 89 73.74 -34.89 -38.31
C GLU A 89 73.06 -33.58 -37.92
N MET A 90 73.48 -32.45 -38.51
CA MET A 90 72.92 -31.14 -38.25
C MET A 90 71.42 -31.10 -38.58
N ARG A 91 71.01 -31.68 -39.72
CA ARG A 91 69.60 -31.76 -40.11
C ARG A 91 68.78 -32.60 -39.13
N ARG A 92 69.35 -33.68 -38.59
CA ARG A 92 68.70 -34.51 -37.58
C ARG A 92 68.52 -33.74 -36.27
N GLN A 93 69.54 -33.01 -35.84
CA GLN A 93 69.48 -32.18 -34.64
C GLN A 93 68.45 -31.04 -34.78
N GLU A 94 68.39 -30.39 -35.94
CA GLU A 94 67.37 -29.38 -36.24
C GLU A 94 65.96 -29.98 -36.13
N LEU A 95 65.75 -31.17 -36.69
CA LEU A 95 64.46 -31.86 -36.64
C LEU A 95 64.06 -32.22 -35.20
N VAL A 96 64.99 -32.74 -34.40
CA VAL A 96 64.78 -33.03 -32.97
C VAL A 96 64.45 -31.76 -32.19
N LEU A 97 65.14 -30.65 -32.46
CA LEU A 97 64.86 -29.35 -31.83
C LEU A 97 63.48 -28.83 -32.21
N ARG A 98 63.09 -28.90 -33.49
CA ARG A 98 61.74 -28.53 -33.95
C ARG A 98 60.66 -29.37 -33.27
N GLU A 99 60.83 -30.68 -33.22
CA GLU A 99 59.89 -31.57 -32.52
C GLU A 99 59.83 -31.25 -31.02
N SER A 100 60.97 -30.99 -30.40
CA SER A 100 61.03 -30.60 -28.98
C SER A 100 60.32 -29.27 -28.72
N PHE A 101 60.46 -28.30 -29.63
CA PHE A 101 59.78 -27.01 -29.54
C PHE A 101 58.26 -27.14 -29.71
N ILE A 102 57.81 -28.02 -30.61
CA ILE A 102 56.38 -28.33 -30.77
C ILE A 102 55.84 -28.99 -29.49
N LYS A 103 56.57 -29.97 -28.93
CA LYS A 103 56.20 -30.63 -27.67
C LYS A 103 56.18 -29.63 -26.50
N PHE A 104 57.15 -28.73 -26.42
CA PHE A 104 57.23 -27.70 -25.39
C PHE A 104 56.08 -26.69 -25.49
N ASN A 105 55.81 -26.14 -26.68
CA ASN A 105 54.67 -25.24 -26.89
C ASN A 105 53.34 -25.92 -26.56
N ARG A 106 53.19 -27.19 -26.97
CA ARG A 106 52.01 -27.98 -26.61
C ARG A 106 51.89 -28.11 -25.09
N PHE A 107 52.98 -28.42 -24.38
CA PHE A 107 52.99 -28.53 -22.93
C PHE A 107 52.66 -27.19 -22.24
N VAL A 108 53.22 -26.08 -22.71
CA VAL A 108 52.93 -24.73 -22.17
C VAL A 108 51.45 -24.40 -22.34
N ARG A 109 50.89 -24.63 -23.54
CA ARG A 109 49.47 -24.40 -23.81
C ARG A 109 48.57 -25.29 -22.95
N GLU A 110 48.86 -26.58 -22.85
CA GLU A 110 48.09 -27.50 -22.00
C GLU A 110 48.18 -27.14 -20.51
N ASN A 111 49.33 -26.64 -20.04
CA ASN A 111 49.48 -26.17 -18.67
C ASN A 111 48.68 -24.89 -18.44
N GLN A 112 48.71 -23.95 -19.39
CA GLN A 112 47.90 -22.73 -19.31
C GLN A 112 46.40 -23.06 -19.30
N GLU A 113 45.93 -23.94 -20.18
CA GLU A 113 44.53 -24.41 -20.18
C GLU A 113 44.14 -25.12 -18.88
N LYS A 114 45.08 -25.82 -18.22
CA LYS A 114 44.83 -26.41 -16.89
C LYS A 114 44.73 -25.34 -15.80
N ARG A 115 45.57 -24.30 -15.85
CA ARG A 115 45.50 -23.15 -14.93
C ARG A 115 44.20 -22.39 -15.12
N ASP A 116 43.88 -22.03 -16.37
CA ASP A 116 42.64 -21.30 -16.69
C ASP A 116 41.40 -22.08 -16.24
N ARG A 117 41.35 -23.40 -16.47
CA ARG A 117 40.26 -24.25 -15.96
C ARG A 117 40.21 -24.30 -14.45
N ALA A 118 41.35 -24.38 -13.77
CA ALA A 118 41.41 -24.37 -12.32
C ALA A 118 40.92 -23.03 -11.76
N ASP A 119 41.34 -21.91 -12.36
CA ASP A 119 40.94 -20.57 -11.96
C ASP A 119 39.45 -20.33 -12.19
N THR A 120 38.90 -20.76 -13.32
CA THR A 120 37.45 -20.71 -13.57
C THR A 120 36.70 -21.55 -12.53
N LYS A 121 37.17 -22.77 -12.24
CA LYS A 121 36.51 -23.62 -11.24
C LYS A 121 36.58 -23.02 -9.83
N ILE A 122 37.70 -22.40 -9.45
CA ILE A 122 37.84 -21.70 -8.16
C ILE A 122 36.85 -20.55 -8.07
N LYS A 123 36.72 -19.74 -9.13
CA LYS A 123 35.74 -18.64 -9.18
C LYS A 123 34.30 -19.17 -9.05
N GLU A 124 33.94 -20.21 -9.80
CA GLU A 124 32.62 -20.83 -9.74
C GLU A 124 32.30 -21.43 -8.36
N GLU A 125 33.28 -22.02 -7.66
CA GLU A 125 33.09 -22.50 -6.29
C GLU A 125 32.94 -21.34 -5.30
N HIS A 126 33.73 -20.26 -5.42
CA HIS A 126 33.56 -19.07 -4.60
C HIS A 126 32.17 -18.42 -4.79
N ASP A 127 31.70 -18.29 -6.03
CA ASP A 127 30.37 -17.75 -6.33
C ASP A 127 29.25 -18.67 -5.80
N ARG A 128 29.46 -19.99 -5.82
CA ARG A 128 28.53 -20.94 -5.19
C ARG A 128 28.54 -20.81 -3.67
N GLN A 129 29.71 -20.69 -3.06
CA GLN A 129 29.83 -20.52 -1.62
C GLN A 129 29.17 -19.21 -1.16
N ALA A 130 29.39 -18.10 -1.88
CA ALA A 130 28.77 -16.81 -1.58
C ALA A 130 27.23 -16.90 -1.63
N ARG A 131 26.66 -17.53 -2.66
CA ARG A 131 25.21 -17.77 -2.77
C ARG A 131 24.68 -18.61 -1.61
N ARG A 132 25.37 -19.69 -1.24
CA ARG A 132 24.97 -20.54 -0.10
C ARG A 132 25.05 -19.80 1.22
N LEU A 133 26.05 -18.93 1.43
CA LEU A 133 26.16 -18.14 2.64
C LEU A 133 25.01 -17.14 2.77
N GLU A 134 24.61 -16.48 1.68
CA GLU A 134 23.44 -15.60 1.70
C GLU A 134 22.15 -16.38 1.99
N GLU A 135 21.96 -17.55 1.34
CA GLU A 135 20.83 -18.44 1.62
C GLU A 135 20.79 -18.88 3.10
N ILE A 136 21.95 -19.23 3.68
CA ILE A 136 22.04 -19.61 5.11
C ILE A 136 21.61 -18.43 5.97
N LYS A 137 22.12 -17.22 5.70
CA LYS A 137 21.79 -16.03 6.45
C LYS A 137 20.29 -15.71 6.40
N GLU A 138 19.68 -15.76 5.22
CA GLU A 138 18.23 -15.57 5.07
C GLU A 138 17.43 -16.62 5.86
N LEU A 139 17.88 -17.88 5.85
CA LEU A 139 17.22 -18.95 6.59
C LEU A 139 17.39 -18.79 8.10
N GLU A 140 18.55 -18.35 8.57
CA GLU A 140 18.80 -18.04 9.98
C GLU A 140 17.91 -16.90 10.48
N GLU A 141 17.75 -15.83 9.69
CA GLU A 141 16.84 -14.72 10.00
C GLU A 141 15.38 -15.20 10.06
N LYS A 142 14.94 -16.01 9.09
CA LYS A 142 13.60 -16.63 9.10
C LYS A 142 13.39 -17.54 10.31
N LEU A 143 14.40 -18.34 10.68
CA LEU A 143 14.35 -19.20 11.87
C LEU A 143 14.25 -18.37 13.16
N HIS A 144 15.03 -17.30 13.28
CA HIS A 144 14.94 -16.39 14.42
C HIS A 144 13.54 -15.79 14.55
N TYR A 145 13.00 -15.26 13.45
CA TYR A 145 11.64 -14.71 13.43
C TYR A 145 10.58 -15.74 13.87
N MET A 146 10.64 -16.96 13.33
CA MET A 146 9.70 -18.02 13.69
C MET A 146 9.84 -18.47 15.14
N ASN A 147 11.07 -18.49 15.68
CA ASN A 147 11.32 -18.75 17.09
C ASN A 147 10.72 -17.66 17.98
N ASP A 148 10.87 -16.38 17.61
CA ASP A 148 10.28 -15.27 18.35
C ASP A 148 8.75 -15.34 18.35
N VAL A 149 8.13 -15.64 17.20
CA VAL A 149 6.68 -15.85 17.08
C VAL A 149 6.25 -17.00 17.98
N ARG A 150 6.93 -18.15 17.91
CA ARG A 150 6.66 -19.31 18.77
C ARG A 150 6.73 -18.94 20.24
N ASP A 151 7.74 -18.19 20.65
CA ASP A 151 7.96 -17.85 22.06
C ASP A 151 6.93 -16.82 22.56
N ARG A 152 6.50 -15.88 21.71
CA ARG A 152 5.33 -15.02 21.98
C ARG A 152 4.05 -15.83 22.13
N MET A 153 3.77 -16.76 21.21
CA MET A 153 2.58 -17.62 21.28
C MET A 153 2.61 -18.50 22.53
N LYS A 154 3.77 -19.06 22.91
CA LYS A 154 3.92 -19.83 24.16
C LYS A 154 3.62 -18.98 25.39
N LYS A 155 4.06 -17.72 25.44
CA LYS A 155 3.71 -16.79 26.53
C LYS A 155 2.21 -16.58 26.60
N HIS A 156 1.55 -16.28 25.48
CA HIS A 156 0.10 -16.12 25.45
C HIS A 156 -0.64 -17.39 25.88
N VAL A 157 -0.24 -18.56 25.40
CA VAL A 157 -0.84 -19.84 25.82
C VAL A 157 -0.67 -20.03 27.33
N ALA A 158 0.49 -19.74 27.90
CA ALA A 158 0.71 -19.82 29.34
C ALA A 158 -0.15 -18.80 30.13
N GLU A 159 -0.28 -17.57 29.63
CA GLU A 159 -1.13 -16.54 30.22
C GLU A 159 -2.61 -16.93 30.21
N TYR A 160 -3.09 -17.52 29.10
CA TYR A 160 -4.49 -17.90 28.93
C TYR A 160 -4.84 -19.24 29.57
N LYS A 161 -3.86 -20.11 29.85
CA LYS A 161 -4.06 -21.41 30.49
C LYS A 161 -4.85 -21.30 31.80
N LYS A 162 -4.61 -20.25 32.59
CA LYS A 162 -5.36 -20.02 33.84
C LYS A 162 -6.88 -19.91 33.65
N TYR A 163 -7.32 -19.37 32.50
CA TYR A 163 -8.73 -19.25 32.18
C TYR A 163 -9.30 -20.56 31.67
N GLN A 164 -8.51 -21.33 30.89
CA GLN A 164 -8.89 -22.68 30.51
C GLN A 164 -9.06 -23.57 31.75
N ASP A 165 -8.07 -23.58 32.66
CA ASP A 165 -8.12 -24.35 33.90
C ASP A 165 -9.33 -23.93 34.77
N TYR A 166 -9.70 -22.65 34.75
CA TYR A 166 -10.91 -22.16 35.43
C TYR A 166 -12.19 -22.68 34.77
N LEU A 167 -12.31 -22.61 33.45
CA LEU A 167 -13.48 -23.08 32.72
C LEU A 167 -13.65 -24.61 32.84
N ASP A 168 -12.53 -25.35 32.83
CA ASP A 168 -12.53 -26.79 33.10
C ASP A 168 -13.02 -27.10 34.53
N LYS A 169 -12.64 -26.29 35.54
CA LYS A 169 -13.20 -26.43 36.90
C LYS A 169 -14.69 -26.14 36.94
N VAL A 170 -15.15 -25.07 36.27
CA VAL A 170 -16.57 -24.74 36.19
C VAL A 170 -17.36 -25.90 35.60
N ILE A 171 -16.86 -26.52 34.52
CA ILE A 171 -17.48 -27.71 33.90
C ILE A 171 -17.64 -28.84 34.92
N ILE A 172 -16.61 -29.13 35.72
CA ILE A 172 -16.64 -30.19 36.74
C ILE A 172 -17.62 -29.84 37.87
N GLU A 173 -17.65 -28.59 38.30
CA GLU A 173 -18.45 -28.14 39.45
C GLU A 173 -19.95 -28.01 39.15
N THR A 174 -20.32 -27.43 38.00
CA THR A 174 -21.74 -27.33 37.62
C THR A 174 -22.27 -28.62 36.99
N GLY A 175 -21.46 -29.35 36.22
CA GLY A 175 -21.90 -30.55 35.50
C GLY A 175 -22.96 -30.29 34.43
N GLU A 176 -23.31 -29.03 34.16
CA GLU A 176 -24.31 -28.60 33.17
C GLU A 176 -23.75 -28.54 31.76
N PHE A 177 -22.43 -28.45 31.62
CA PHE A 177 -21.74 -28.28 30.34
C PHE A 177 -20.78 -29.44 30.10
N ASN A 178 -20.70 -29.93 28.86
CA ASN A 178 -19.79 -31.03 28.49
C ASN A 178 -18.45 -30.54 27.93
N SER A 179 -18.40 -29.28 27.46
CA SER A 179 -17.22 -28.68 26.85
C SER A 179 -17.21 -27.17 27.07
N ILE A 180 -16.01 -26.58 27.11
CA ILE A 180 -15.82 -25.14 27.17
C ILE A 180 -16.56 -24.44 26.01
N SER A 181 -16.61 -25.07 24.84
CA SER A 181 -17.34 -24.53 23.67
C SER A 181 -18.84 -24.38 23.93
N GLU A 182 -19.43 -25.26 24.75
CA GLU A 182 -20.86 -25.20 25.08
C GLU A 182 -21.16 -23.99 25.97
N ILE A 183 -20.25 -23.66 26.90
CA ILE A 183 -20.32 -22.44 27.71
C ILE A 183 -20.29 -21.20 26.82
N PHE A 184 -19.38 -21.15 25.84
CA PHE A 184 -19.31 -20.03 24.91
C PHE A 184 -20.58 -19.91 24.05
N ASN A 185 -21.08 -21.01 23.47
CA ASN A 185 -22.32 -20.99 22.71
C ASN A 185 -23.51 -20.51 23.56
N ARG A 186 -23.58 -20.95 24.83
CA ARG A 186 -24.62 -20.50 25.76
C ARG A 186 -24.47 -19.01 26.08
N TYR A 187 -23.25 -18.53 26.26
CA TYR A 187 -22.97 -17.12 26.49
C TYR A 187 -23.33 -16.26 25.27
N GLU A 188 -22.97 -16.69 24.06
CA GLU A 188 -23.31 -16.00 22.80
C GLU A 188 -24.83 -15.92 22.62
N THR A 189 -25.55 -17.03 22.75
CA THR A 189 -27.02 -17.03 22.68
C THR A 189 -27.67 -16.13 23.73
N LEU A 190 -27.09 -16.04 24.93
CA LEU A 190 -27.57 -15.11 25.98
C LEU A 190 -27.27 -13.65 25.65
N ILE A 191 -26.12 -13.34 25.05
CA ILE A 191 -25.83 -11.98 24.58
C ILE A 191 -26.80 -11.58 23.48
N GLU A 192 -27.01 -12.45 22.49
CA GLU A 192 -27.95 -12.20 21.39
C GLU A 192 -29.36 -11.97 21.94
N ALA A 193 -29.83 -12.84 22.84
CA ALA A 193 -31.12 -12.68 23.50
C ALA A 193 -31.20 -11.36 24.29
N ARG A 194 -30.14 -10.97 25.00
CA ARG A 194 -30.07 -9.68 25.71
C ARG A 194 -30.14 -8.50 24.75
N SER A 195 -29.44 -8.58 23.62
CA SER A 195 -29.44 -7.54 22.60
C SER A 195 -30.84 -7.35 22.00
N ILE A 196 -31.51 -8.45 21.63
CA ILE A 196 -32.87 -8.43 21.10
C ILE A 196 -33.84 -7.86 22.13
N LEU A 197 -33.72 -8.28 23.40
CA LEU A 197 -34.59 -7.78 24.47
C LEU A 197 -34.38 -6.29 24.72
N SER A 198 -33.13 -5.81 24.69
CA SER A 198 -32.81 -4.38 24.81
C SER A 198 -33.44 -3.59 23.66
N GLU A 199 -33.27 -4.05 22.42
CA GLU A 199 -33.85 -3.38 21.25
C GLU A 199 -35.39 -3.34 21.32
N HIS A 200 -36.01 -4.43 21.77
CA HIS A 200 -37.45 -4.48 21.98
C HIS A 200 -37.90 -3.54 23.12
N GLN A 201 -37.13 -3.44 24.20
CA GLN A 201 -37.40 -2.50 25.28
C GLN A 201 -37.29 -1.06 24.81
N ASP A 202 -36.26 -0.72 24.04
CA ASP A 202 -36.07 0.63 23.48
C ASP A 202 -37.23 1.01 22.56
N LYS A 203 -37.64 0.12 21.65
CA LYS A 203 -38.82 0.32 20.79
C LYS A 203 -40.11 0.52 21.59
N ASN A 204 -40.29 -0.22 22.68
CA ASN A 204 -41.46 -0.05 23.55
C ASN A 204 -41.45 1.29 24.28
N LEU A 205 -40.28 1.77 24.70
CA LEU A 205 -40.14 3.09 25.32
C LEU A 205 -40.42 4.20 24.31
N GLU A 206 -39.90 4.09 23.09
CA GLU A 206 -40.21 5.03 21.98
C GLU A 206 -41.72 5.08 21.69
N LEU A 207 -42.38 3.92 21.59
CA LEU A 207 -43.83 3.86 21.39
C LEU A 207 -44.59 4.49 22.57
N LEU A 208 -44.14 4.27 23.80
CA LEU A 208 -44.77 4.84 24.98
C LEU A 208 -44.58 6.36 25.05
N GLU A 209 -43.43 6.87 24.64
CA GLU A 209 -43.16 8.30 24.50
C GLU A 209 -44.03 8.92 23.40
N GLU A 210 -44.13 8.28 22.23
CA GLU A 210 -45.02 8.72 21.15
C GLU A 210 -46.48 8.79 21.63
N LYS A 211 -46.98 7.73 22.28
CA LYS A 211 -48.35 7.75 22.83
C LYS A 211 -48.54 8.75 23.96
N GLY A 212 -47.50 8.97 24.78
CA GLY A 212 -47.48 10.01 25.79
C GLY A 212 -47.62 11.41 25.20
N THR A 213 -46.84 11.70 24.16
CA THR A 213 -46.89 13.00 23.44
C THR A 213 -48.22 13.20 22.71
N GLU A 214 -48.75 12.17 22.04
CA GLU A 214 -50.10 12.20 21.42
C GLU A 214 -51.18 12.52 22.46
N MET A 215 -51.16 11.84 23.62
CA MET A 215 -52.12 12.06 24.70
C MET A 215 -52.00 13.47 25.28
N HIS A 216 -50.78 13.97 25.46
CA HIS A 216 -50.53 15.32 25.94
C HIS A 216 -51.10 16.36 24.97
N HIS A 217 -50.77 16.25 23.69
CA HIS A 217 -51.30 17.14 22.65
C HIS A 217 -52.84 17.11 22.58
N MET A 218 -53.45 15.93 22.65
CA MET A 218 -54.91 15.78 22.69
C MET A 218 -55.53 16.44 23.93
N THR A 219 -54.85 16.35 25.08
CA THR A 219 -55.30 16.98 26.33
C THR A 219 -55.20 18.49 26.25
N GLU A 220 -54.09 19.04 25.74
CA GLU A 220 -53.91 20.47 25.51
C GLU A 220 -54.96 21.03 24.55
N SER A 221 -55.18 20.35 23.41
CA SER A 221 -56.18 20.76 22.42
C SER A 221 -57.60 20.80 23.02
N LYS A 222 -57.97 19.77 23.79
CA LYS A 222 -59.27 19.72 24.50
C LYS A 222 -59.36 20.79 25.58
N SER A 223 -58.30 21.01 26.37
CA SER A 223 -58.24 22.05 27.39
C SER A 223 -58.43 23.44 26.78
N GLN A 224 -57.76 23.73 25.67
CA GLN A 224 -57.92 24.96 24.93
C GLN A 224 -59.37 25.13 24.42
N LYS A 225 -59.98 24.06 23.93
CA LYS A 225 -61.39 24.09 23.52
C LYS A 225 -62.33 24.34 24.69
N ILE A 226 -62.10 23.73 25.85
CA ILE A 226 -62.86 24.01 27.07
C ILE A 226 -62.68 25.48 27.49
N MET A 227 -61.46 26.02 27.45
CA MET A 227 -61.19 27.42 27.79
C MET A 227 -61.95 28.39 26.87
N THR A 228 -61.96 28.13 25.56
CA THR A 228 -62.71 28.95 24.60
C THR A 228 -64.23 28.87 24.81
N LEU A 229 -64.76 27.68 25.10
CA LEU A 229 -66.17 27.48 25.44
C LEU A 229 -66.55 28.17 26.75
N ASN A 230 -65.71 28.08 27.79
CA ASN A 230 -65.91 28.76 29.07
C ASN A 230 -65.92 30.29 28.90
N ASN A 231 -65.04 30.84 28.08
CA ASN A 231 -65.06 32.27 27.74
C ASN A 231 -66.38 32.64 27.05
N LYS A 232 -66.83 31.86 26.06
CA LYS A 232 -68.10 32.09 25.38
C LYS A 232 -69.30 31.96 26.33
N LEU A 233 -69.27 31.00 27.26
CA LEU A 233 -70.29 30.84 28.29
C LEU A 233 -70.33 32.07 29.20
N ALA A 234 -69.19 32.57 29.67
CA ALA A 234 -69.10 33.78 30.48
C ALA A 234 -69.66 35.01 29.73
N GLN A 235 -69.35 35.16 28.45
CA GLN A 235 -69.90 36.24 27.61
C GLN A 235 -71.43 36.15 27.48
N LEU A 236 -71.96 34.94 27.24
CA LEU A 236 -73.40 34.71 27.14
C LEU A 236 -74.11 34.95 28.47
N GLN A 237 -73.53 34.51 29.58
CA GLN A 237 -74.03 34.76 30.93
C GLN A 237 -74.09 36.26 31.21
N ALA A 238 -73.01 37.00 30.96
CA ALA A 238 -72.99 38.45 31.13
C ALA A 238 -74.03 39.17 30.25
N ARG A 239 -74.30 38.66 29.03
CA ARG A 239 -75.36 39.20 28.18
C ARG A 239 -76.75 38.90 28.74
N ARG A 240 -76.97 37.69 29.27
CA ARG A 240 -78.22 37.33 29.95
C ARG A 240 -78.47 38.20 31.16
N ASP A 241 -77.49 38.34 32.04
CA ASP A 241 -77.60 39.15 33.25
C ASP A 241 -77.94 40.61 32.91
N LYS A 242 -77.28 41.17 31.88
CA LYS A 242 -77.62 42.51 31.36
C LYS A 242 -79.07 42.60 30.88
N ALA A 243 -79.53 41.63 30.09
CA ALA A 243 -80.90 41.60 29.59
C ALA A 243 -81.92 41.45 30.73
N GLU A 244 -81.62 40.61 31.73
CA GLU A 244 -82.47 40.35 32.89
C GLU A 244 -82.60 41.59 33.78
N VAL A 245 -81.51 42.33 34.01
CA VAL A 245 -81.54 43.62 34.69
C VAL A 245 -82.42 44.62 33.95
N GLN A 246 -82.34 44.68 32.61
CA GLN A 246 -83.19 45.57 31.82
C GLN A 246 -84.66 45.13 31.84
N ALA A 247 -84.94 43.84 31.72
CA ALA A 247 -86.30 43.30 31.80
C ALA A 247 -86.95 43.65 33.15
N ARG A 248 -86.26 43.42 34.27
CA ARG A 248 -86.73 43.79 35.61
C ARG A 248 -87.04 45.29 35.74
N LYS A 249 -86.19 46.16 35.18
CA LYS A 249 -86.44 47.61 35.17
C LYS A 249 -87.76 47.94 34.47
N TRP A 250 -88.00 47.37 33.30
CA TRP A 250 -89.24 47.57 32.56
C TRP A 250 -90.45 46.95 33.25
N GLU A 251 -90.30 45.79 33.87
CA GLU A 251 -91.36 45.17 34.68
C GLU A 251 -91.78 46.07 35.86
N THR A 252 -90.82 46.66 36.57
CA THR A 252 -91.11 47.64 37.64
C THR A 252 -91.87 48.85 37.11
N ILE A 253 -91.40 49.47 36.02
CA ILE A 253 -92.06 50.62 35.40
C ILE A 253 -93.49 50.25 34.98
N VAL A 254 -93.69 49.09 34.35
CA VAL A 254 -95.02 48.62 33.94
C VAL A 254 -95.91 48.35 35.15
N ALA A 255 -95.36 47.80 36.24
CA ALA A 255 -96.11 47.58 37.48
C ALA A 255 -96.55 48.92 38.11
N GLU A 256 -95.67 49.92 38.17
CA GLU A 256 -96.00 51.28 38.62
C GLU A 256 -97.12 51.89 37.77
N ILE A 257 -97.01 51.82 36.44
CA ILE A 257 -98.05 52.30 35.51
C ILE A 257 -99.37 51.57 35.76
N LYS A 258 -99.35 50.24 35.99
CA LYS A 258 -100.56 49.46 36.28
C LYS A 258 -101.22 49.88 37.59
N VAL A 259 -100.44 50.15 38.64
CA VAL A 259 -100.96 50.66 39.93
C VAL A 259 -101.61 52.02 39.72
N ILE A 260 -100.91 52.97 39.08
CA ILE A 260 -101.45 54.30 38.78
C ILE A 260 -102.71 54.20 37.91
N ALA A 261 -102.73 53.33 36.90
CA ALA A 261 -103.89 53.10 36.06
C ALA A 261 -105.07 52.51 36.84
N ALA A 262 -104.82 51.58 37.76
CA ALA A 262 -105.85 51.01 38.63
C ALA A 262 -106.43 52.06 39.59
N GLU A 263 -105.59 52.91 40.19
CA GLU A 263 -106.01 54.04 41.03
C GLU A 263 -106.88 55.02 40.23
N LYS A 264 -106.42 55.43 39.05
CA LYS A 264 -107.18 56.34 38.17
C LYS A 264 -108.49 55.71 37.67
N ASN A 265 -108.48 54.42 37.36
CA ASN A 265 -109.71 53.71 36.98
C ASN A 265 -110.68 53.58 38.16
N LEU A 266 -110.18 53.40 39.39
CA LEU A 266 -111.00 53.41 40.60
C LEU A 266 -111.62 54.79 40.84
N GLU A 267 -110.83 55.86 40.80
CA GLU A 267 -111.31 57.25 40.89
C GLU A 267 -112.42 57.49 39.84
N HIS A 268 -112.16 57.11 38.58
CA HIS A 268 -113.13 57.23 37.49
C HIS A 268 -114.42 56.47 37.79
N THR A 269 -114.31 55.21 38.25
CA THR A 269 -115.48 54.37 38.59
C THR A 269 -116.26 54.93 39.78
N GLN A 270 -115.59 55.48 40.79
CA GLN A 270 -116.22 56.15 41.93
C GLN A 270 -116.97 57.41 41.48
N VAL A 271 -116.36 58.25 40.64
CA VAL A 271 -117.02 59.44 40.06
C VAL A 271 -118.26 59.03 39.28
N LYS A 272 -118.18 58.01 38.41
CA LYS A 272 -119.34 57.47 37.69
C LYS A 272 -120.44 57.01 38.64
N THR A 273 -120.08 56.28 39.70
CA THR A 273 -121.03 55.76 40.69
C THR A 273 -121.68 56.88 41.50
N CYS A 274 -120.93 57.91 41.90
CA CYS A 274 -121.45 59.09 42.56
C CYS A 274 -122.44 59.85 41.65
N CYS A 275 -122.10 60.05 40.37
CA CYS A 275 -123.00 60.65 39.39
C CYS A 275 -124.30 59.84 39.28
N TRP A 276 -124.19 58.52 39.14
CA TRP A 276 -125.34 57.62 39.09
C TRP A 276 -126.21 57.71 40.35
N ASN A 277 -125.61 57.67 41.54
CA ASN A 277 -126.31 57.77 42.81
C ASN A 277 -127.03 59.13 42.96
N LEU A 278 -126.38 60.22 42.55
CA LEU A 278 -126.96 61.56 42.61
C LEU A 278 -128.14 61.69 41.64
N TYR A 279 -128.01 61.14 40.43
CA TYR A 279 -129.09 61.06 39.44
C TYR A 279 -130.28 60.25 39.99
N GLN A 280 -130.02 59.06 40.55
CA GLN A 280 -131.06 58.23 41.17
C GLN A 280 -131.77 58.94 42.33
N GLN A 281 -131.04 59.65 43.19
CA GLN A 281 -131.65 60.45 44.27
C GLN A 281 -132.53 61.57 43.73
N ILE A 282 -132.10 62.24 42.66
CA ILE A 282 -132.91 63.28 41.99
C ILE A 282 -134.18 62.68 41.38
N CYS A 283 -134.07 61.56 40.68
CA CYS A 283 -135.22 60.84 40.12
C CYS A 283 -136.21 60.43 41.22
N LYS A 284 -135.71 59.88 42.34
CA LYS A 284 -136.54 59.54 43.51
C LYS A 284 -137.23 60.76 44.12
N ARG A 285 -136.53 61.89 44.29
CA ARG A 285 -137.12 63.12 44.87
C ARG A 285 -138.15 63.79 43.98
N LYS A 286 -138.05 63.61 42.66
CA LYS A 286 -139.00 64.16 41.67
C LYS A 286 -140.12 63.17 41.30
N GLU A 287 -140.13 61.96 41.85
CA GLU A 287 -141.04 60.86 41.50
C GLU A 287 -141.01 60.50 39.99
N ILE A 288 -139.85 60.64 39.33
CA ILE A 288 -139.67 60.31 37.91
C ILE A 288 -138.98 58.94 37.79
N PRO A 289 -139.46 58.02 36.94
CA PRO A 289 -138.79 56.75 36.72
C PRO A 289 -137.38 56.96 36.14
N VAL A 290 -136.44 56.10 36.54
CA VAL A 290 -135.04 56.17 36.08
C VAL A 290 -134.97 55.77 34.60
N THR A 291 -134.77 56.74 33.70
CA THR A 291 -134.79 56.53 32.24
C THR A 291 -133.39 56.37 31.62
N VAL A 292 -132.34 56.95 32.24
CA VAL A 292 -130.97 56.94 31.69
C VAL A 292 -130.20 55.68 32.15
N SER A 293 -129.41 55.09 31.26
CA SER A 293 -128.57 53.92 31.54
C SER A 293 -127.41 54.23 32.50
N LYS A 294 -126.98 53.23 33.26
CA LYS A 294 -125.88 53.33 34.25
C LYS A 294 -124.54 53.72 33.61
N ASP A 295 -124.29 53.33 32.36
CA ASP A 295 -123.02 53.58 31.68
C ASP A 295 -122.95 54.93 30.95
N ASP A 296 -124.07 55.61 30.74
CA ASP A 296 -124.15 56.92 30.08
C ASP A 296 -124.10 58.07 31.11
N VAL A 297 -122.88 58.36 31.57
CA VAL A 297 -122.60 59.36 32.62
C VAL A 297 -122.85 60.79 32.12
N GLU A 298 -122.70 61.03 30.83
CA GLU A 298 -122.88 62.37 30.24
C GLU A 298 -124.34 62.81 30.34
N GLN A 299 -125.28 61.93 29.98
CA GLN A 299 -126.71 62.20 30.12
C GLN A 299 -127.15 62.31 31.59
N GLN A 300 -126.58 61.51 32.49
CA GLN A 300 -126.84 61.61 33.94
C GLN A 300 -126.41 62.99 34.49
N LEU A 301 -125.22 63.46 34.12
CA LEU A 301 -124.69 64.75 34.53
C LEU A 301 -125.51 65.92 33.97
N ASP A 302 -125.97 65.84 32.72
CA ASP A 302 -126.83 66.90 32.15
C ASP A 302 -128.17 66.98 32.89
N TYR A 303 -128.75 65.84 33.29
CA TYR A 303 -129.98 65.81 34.08
C TYR A 303 -129.79 66.34 35.51
N ILE A 304 -128.67 65.99 36.16
CA ILE A 304 -128.25 66.54 37.45
C ILE A 304 -128.10 68.07 37.34
N LYS A 305 -127.40 68.55 36.31
CA LYS A 305 -127.19 69.98 36.04
C LYS A 305 -128.50 70.73 35.85
N ARG A 306 -129.41 70.22 35.01
CA ARG A 306 -130.76 70.81 34.79
C ARG A 306 -131.53 70.90 36.10
N THR A 307 -131.50 69.86 36.92
CA THR A 307 -132.19 69.85 38.22
C THR A 307 -131.57 70.81 39.24
N ILE A 308 -130.25 70.91 39.32
CA ILE A 308 -129.57 71.89 40.18
C ILE A 308 -129.95 73.33 39.75
N LEU A 309 -130.00 73.60 38.44
CA LEU A 309 -130.41 74.89 37.91
C LEU A 309 -131.87 75.22 38.23
N GLU A 310 -132.77 74.23 38.16
CA GLU A 310 -134.17 74.36 38.58
C GLU A 310 -134.29 74.63 40.09
N LEU A 311 -133.62 73.85 40.95
CA LEU A 311 -133.59 74.10 42.39
C LEU A 311 -133.04 75.48 42.73
N LYS A 312 -132.02 75.95 42.01
CA LYS A 312 -131.46 77.30 42.15
C LYS A 312 -132.46 78.39 41.72
N ARG A 313 -133.31 78.12 40.71
CA ARG A 313 -134.43 79.01 40.33
C ARG A 313 -135.52 79.01 41.40
N ILE A 314 -135.90 77.84 41.93
CA ILE A 314 -136.89 77.71 43.02
C ILE A 314 -136.40 78.43 44.28
N LEU A 315 -135.14 78.28 44.68
CA LEU A 315 -134.54 79.00 45.81
C LEU A 315 -134.55 80.52 45.61
N LYS A 316 -134.32 81.01 44.39
CA LYS A 316 -134.44 82.44 44.06
C LYS A 316 -135.89 82.93 44.18
N VAL A 317 -136.87 82.11 43.81
CA VAL A 317 -138.31 82.43 43.95
C VAL A 317 -138.74 82.37 45.42
N ALA A 318 -138.31 81.37 46.18
CA ALA A 318 -138.56 81.25 47.61
C ALA A 318 -137.93 82.40 48.41
N LYS A 319 -136.69 82.80 48.08
CA LYS A 319 -136.06 84.02 48.66
C LYS A 319 -136.80 85.31 48.31
N LYS A 320 -137.43 85.39 47.13
CA LYS A 320 -138.31 86.52 46.76
C LYS A 320 -139.65 86.51 47.51
N HIS A 321 -140.14 85.34 47.92
CA HIS A 321 -141.36 85.20 48.71
C HIS A 321 -141.16 85.35 50.23
N ALA A 322 -139.96 85.08 50.75
CA ALA A 322 -139.62 85.27 52.17
C ALA A 322 -139.30 86.73 52.56
N THR A 323 -139.30 87.66 51.59
CA THR A 323 -139.06 89.11 51.79
C THR A 323 -140.28 89.97 51.46
N LYS A 324 -141.48 89.38 51.40
CA LYS A 324 -142.76 90.06 51.57
C LYS A 324 -143.35 89.58 52.88
#